data_AF-A0A3L6P7B0-F1
#
_entry.id   AF-A0A3L6P7B0-F1
#
_cell.length_a   1.000
_cell.length_b   1.000
_cell.length_c   1.000
_cell.angle_alpha   90.00
_cell.angle_beta   90.00
_cell.angle_gamma   90.00
#
_symmetry.space_group_name_H-M   'P 1'
#
loop_
_entity.id
_entity.type
_entity.pdbx_description
1 polymer ?
#
loop_
_entity_poly.entity_id
_entity_poly.type
_entity_poly.pdbx_seq_one_letter_code
_entity_poly.pdbx_strand_id
1 'polypeptide(L)'
;MIRHLGLAEHRVSLMKKYARGFLDQPPVAGIYHKVKKYDHRDIDPLSLYQQKGSSALLVDKDSYGQDLLEAWEIGHLTQGKYALDSWRIFCRDELLGRATGWNGEDRDPKLQPEWMRVRPDDKELRAYLRWMWMKEGWEWNPDTGERTVLCEELRNAVNEGRVVYDEKGGLKIHNLAYSANALILGEEELMAES
;
A
#
# COMPACT_ATOMS: atom_id res chain seq x y z
N MET A 1 8.10 -10.56 -25.08
CA MET A 1 7.40 -9.49 -24.34
C MET A 1 8.33 -8.76 -23.38
N ILE A 2 8.86 -9.37 -22.31
CA ILE A 2 9.61 -8.61 -21.27
C ILE A 2 11.14 -8.52 -21.45
N ARG A 3 11.68 -8.86 -22.64
CA ARG A 3 13.14 -8.95 -22.86
C ARG A 3 13.89 -7.63 -22.63
N HIS A 4 13.23 -6.50 -22.89
CA HIS A 4 13.80 -5.15 -22.78
C HIS A 4 13.75 -4.56 -21.36
N LEU A 5 13.08 -5.22 -20.40
CA LEU A 5 12.93 -4.71 -19.03
C LEU A 5 14.09 -5.11 -18.10
N GLY A 6 15.11 -5.80 -18.62
CA GLY A 6 16.19 -6.38 -17.84
C GLY A 6 15.77 -7.62 -17.04
N LEU A 7 16.76 -8.47 -16.71
CA LEU A 7 16.56 -9.71 -15.91
C LEU A 7 15.44 -10.63 -16.43
N ALA A 8 15.20 -10.64 -17.74
CA ALA A 8 13.99 -11.23 -18.33
C ALA A 8 13.81 -12.71 -17.99
N GLU A 9 14.87 -13.52 -18.05
CA GLU A 9 14.80 -14.96 -17.73
C GLU A 9 14.40 -15.20 -16.28
N HIS A 10 15.04 -14.48 -15.34
CA HIS A 10 14.71 -14.55 -13.92
C HIS A 10 13.27 -14.11 -13.65
N ARG A 11 12.83 -13.00 -14.26
CA ARG A 11 11.45 -12.50 -14.14
C ARG A 11 10.43 -13.49 -14.67
N VAL A 12 10.67 -14.11 -15.83
CA VAL A 12 9.77 -15.14 -16.38
C VAL A 12 9.70 -16.35 -15.46
N SER A 13 10.83 -16.82 -14.94
CA SER A 13 10.86 -17.94 -13.99
C SER A 13 10.04 -17.63 -12.74
N LEU A 14 10.23 -16.43 -12.18
CA LEU A 14 9.50 -15.96 -11.01
C LEU A 14 7.99 -15.83 -11.26
N MET A 15 7.59 -15.26 -12.40
CA MET A 15 6.18 -15.17 -12.81
C MET A 15 5.55 -16.55 -12.92
N LYS A 16 6.23 -17.52 -13.56
CA LYS A 16 5.75 -18.90 -13.65
C LYS A 16 5.63 -19.57 -12.28
N LYS A 17 6.59 -19.34 -11.38
CA LYS A 17 6.54 -19.84 -10.00
C LYS A 17 5.31 -19.31 -9.26
N TYR A 18 5.08 -17.99 -9.31
CA TYR A 18 3.92 -17.39 -8.65
C TYR A 18 2.59 -17.85 -9.25
N ALA A 19 2.50 -17.92 -10.59
CA ALA A 19 1.29 -18.38 -11.26
C ALA A 19 0.93 -19.81 -10.85
N ARG A 20 1.91 -20.73 -10.85
CA ARG A 20 1.69 -22.12 -10.39
C ARG A 20 1.31 -22.15 -8.92
N GLY A 21 2.09 -21.49 -8.05
CA GLY A 21 1.81 -21.46 -6.62
C GLY A 21 0.41 -20.93 -6.30
N PHE A 22 -0.06 -19.90 -7.03
CA PHE A 22 -1.39 -19.33 -6.86
C PHE A 22 -2.49 -20.28 -7.38
N LEU A 23 -2.27 -21.00 -8.47
CA LEU A 23 -3.24 -21.98 -8.99
C LEU A 23 -3.32 -23.23 -8.12
N ASP A 24 -2.19 -23.74 -7.64
CA ASP A 24 -2.10 -24.95 -6.83
C ASP A 24 -2.59 -24.71 -5.40
N GLN A 25 -2.25 -23.56 -4.82
CA GLN A 25 -2.62 -23.16 -3.46
C GLN A 25 -2.91 -21.65 -3.41
N PRO A 26 -4.10 -21.20 -3.85
CA PRO A 26 -4.46 -19.80 -3.79
C PRO A 26 -4.50 -19.31 -2.32
N PRO A 27 -4.27 -18.02 -2.06
CA PRO A 27 -4.47 -17.45 -0.73
C PRO A 27 -5.92 -17.59 -0.29
N VAL A 28 -6.16 -18.06 0.93
CA VAL A 28 -7.51 -18.27 1.49
C VAL A 28 -7.60 -17.57 2.84
N ALA A 29 -8.72 -16.90 3.10
CA ALA A 29 -8.99 -16.28 4.38
C ALA A 29 -8.89 -17.31 5.53
N GLY A 30 -8.15 -16.96 6.59
CA GLY A 30 -7.96 -17.83 7.75
C GLY A 30 -6.83 -18.86 7.62
N ILE A 31 -6.22 -19.02 6.43
CA ILE A 31 -5.02 -19.84 6.24
C ILE A 31 -3.81 -18.92 6.19
N TYR A 32 -2.80 -19.24 7.00
CA TYR A 32 -1.60 -18.42 7.14
C TYR A 32 -0.33 -19.26 7.02
N HIS A 33 0.70 -18.66 6.45
CA HIS A 33 2.02 -19.27 6.28
C HIS A 33 3.08 -18.39 6.91
N LYS A 34 3.99 -18.98 7.67
CA LYS A 34 5.07 -18.26 8.35
C LYS A 34 5.93 -17.47 7.35
N VAL A 35 6.21 -16.22 7.70
CA VAL A 35 7.08 -15.32 6.96
C VAL A 35 8.29 -14.98 7.82
N LYS A 36 9.48 -15.25 7.31
CA LYS A 36 10.72 -14.96 8.03
C LYS A 36 11.10 -13.49 7.88
N LYS A 37 11.58 -12.86 8.96
CA LYS A 37 12.14 -11.50 8.96
C LYS A 37 11.16 -10.44 8.42
N TYR A 38 9.87 -10.61 8.67
CA TYR A 38 8.84 -9.62 8.38
C TYR A 38 8.17 -9.19 9.68
N ASP A 39 7.52 -8.03 9.66
CA ASP A 39 6.92 -7.41 10.82
C ASP A 39 5.81 -8.30 11.41
N HIS A 40 5.72 -8.33 12.74
CA HIS A 40 4.67 -9.03 13.45
C HIS A 40 3.32 -8.33 13.26
N ARG A 41 2.23 -9.09 13.30
CA ARG A 41 0.86 -8.53 13.33
C ARG A 41 0.64 -7.76 14.64
N ASP A 42 0.13 -6.54 14.54
CA ASP A 42 -0.36 -5.75 15.68
C ASP A 42 -1.75 -6.22 16.12
N ILE A 43 -1.88 -7.50 16.48
CA ILE A 43 -3.13 -8.14 16.89
C ILE A 43 -2.86 -9.03 18.09
N ASP A 44 -3.74 -9.00 19.10
CA ASP A 44 -3.71 -9.97 20.20
C ASP A 44 -3.90 -11.40 19.64
N PRO A 45 -2.93 -12.32 19.81
CA PRO A 45 -3.06 -13.71 19.36
C PRO A 45 -4.38 -14.37 19.76
N LEU A 46 -4.96 -13.99 20.92
CA LEU A 46 -6.25 -14.52 21.40
C LEU A 46 -7.44 -14.16 20.50
N SER A 47 -7.41 -12.99 19.87
CA SER A 47 -8.46 -12.53 18.96
C SER A 47 -8.51 -13.31 17.64
N LEU A 48 -7.38 -13.90 17.21
CA LEU A 48 -7.33 -14.79 16.04
C LEU A 48 -8.07 -16.11 16.29
N TYR A 49 -8.14 -16.56 17.54
CA TYR A 49 -8.85 -17.80 17.91
C TYR A 49 -10.37 -17.65 17.97
N GLN A 50 -10.91 -16.43 18.12
CA GLN A 50 -12.35 -16.20 18.12
C GLN A 50 -12.97 -16.22 16.71
N GLN A 51 -12.16 -16.09 15.65
CA GLN A 51 -12.54 -16.33 14.26
C GLN A 51 -12.64 -17.83 13.89
N LYS A 52 -12.77 -18.72 14.89
CA LYS A 52 -12.83 -20.19 14.74
C LYS A 52 -14.14 -20.64 14.11
N GLY A 53 -14.18 -20.60 12.77
CA GLY A 53 -15.09 -21.37 11.93
C GLY A 53 -14.41 -22.03 10.73
N SER A 54 -13.16 -21.67 10.41
CA SER A 54 -12.46 -22.16 9.21
C SER A 54 -11.25 -23.02 9.58
N SER A 55 -11.37 -24.30 9.25
CA SER A 55 -10.31 -25.31 9.35
C SER A 55 -9.21 -25.05 8.32
N ALA A 56 -8.02 -24.65 8.78
CA ALA A 56 -6.70 -25.19 8.38
C ALA A 56 -5.57 -24.30 8.93
N LEU A 57 -5.27 -24.44 10.22
CA LEU A 57 -3.97 -24.04 10.77
C LEU A 57 -2.98 -25.16 10.44
N LEU A 58 -2.11 -24.98 9.44
CA LEU A 58 -0.83 -25.69 9.40
C LEU A 58 0.19 -24.93 10.27
N VAL A 59 -0.16 -24.76 11.53
CA VAL A 59 0.76 -24.32 12.58
C VAL A 59 0.88 -25.52 13.49
N ASP A 60 2.11 -26.00 13.68
CA ASP A 60 2.37 -27.16 14.53
C ASP A 60 1.74 -26.92 15.91
N LYS A 61 1.12 -27.95 16.49
CA LYS A 61 0.27 -27.80 17.69
C LYS A 61 1.01 -27.26 18.92
N ASP A 62 2.34 -27.24 18.85
CA ASP A 62 3.26 -26.84 19.91
C ASP A 62 3.79 -25.40 19.75
N SER A 63 3.43 -24.71 18.66
CA SER A 63 3.85 -23.34 18.33
C SER A 63 2.91 -22.29 18.94
N TYR A 64 3.06 -22.01 20.22
CA TYR A 64 2.28 -20.97 20.93
C TYR A 64 2.53 -19.56 20.36
N GLY A 65 1.46 -18.92 19.87
CA GLY A 65 1.29 -17.45 19.73
C GLY A 65 2.18 -16.71 18.72
N GLN A 66 3.50 -16.82 18.86
CA GLN A 66 4.49 -16.05 18.11
C GLN A 66 4.49 -16.40 16.62
N ASP A 67 4.34 -17.70 16.30
CA ASP A 67 4.33 -18.17 14.91
C ASP A 67 3.12 -17.67 14.12
N LEU A 68 2.00 -17.38 14.78
CA LEU A 68 0.80 -16.78 14.16
C LEU A 68 0.99 -15.29 13.89
N LEU A 69 1.72 -14.58 14.75
CA LEU A 69 2.03 -13.16 14.55
C LEU A 69 2.98 -12.94 13.36
N GLU A 70 3.79 -13.94 13.03
CA GLU A 70 4.72 -13.94 11.89
C GLU A 70 4.11 -14.56 10.61
N ALA A 71 2.84 -14.98 10.62
CA ALA A 71 2.23 -15.68 9.49
C ALA A 71 1.30 -14.78 8.67
N TRP A 72 1.31 -14.98 7.35
CA TRP A 72 0.51 -14.22 6.37
C TRP A 72 -0.08 -15.12 5.29
N GLU A 73 -1.20 -14.70 4.71
CA GLU A 73 -2.03 -15.47 3.77
C GLU A 73 -1.27 -15.85 2.49
N ILE A 74 -0.26 -15.06 2.12
CA ILE A 74 0.58 -15.27 0.94
C ILE A 74 2.02 -15.71 1.28
N GLY A 75 2.29 -16.09 2.53
CA GLY A 75 3.65 -16.41 2.98
C GLY A 75 4.28 -17.59 2.23
N HIS A 76 3.49 -18.56 1.77
CA HIS A 76 3.97 -19.67 0.94
C HIS A 76 4.37 -19.22 -0.48
N LEU A 77 3.77 -18.14 -1.00
CA LEU A 77 4.12 -17.57 -2.29
C LEU A 77 5.39 -16.73 -2.18
N THR A 78 5.43 -15.80 -1.22
CA THR A 78 6.50 -14.80 -1.11
C THR A 78 6.96 -14.58 0.33
N GLN A 79 8.24 -14.23 0.46
CA GLN A 79 8.87 -13.85 1.72
C GLN A 79 9.43 -12.41 1.67
N GLY A 80 9.24 -11.70 0.55
CA GLY A 80 9.79 -10.35 0.35
C GLY A 80 8.90 -9.27 0.96
N LYS A 81 9.49 -8.37 1.77
CA LYS A 81 8.79 -7.28 2.47
C LYS A 81 7.92 -6.43 1.54
N TYR A 82 8.47 -6.00 0.40
CA TYR A 82 7.72 -5.23 -0.61
C TYR A 82 6.43 -5.93 -1.09
N ALA A 83 6.51 -7.24 -1.39
CA ALA A 83 5.36 -7.98 -1.90
C ALA A 83 4.29 -8.19 -0.81
N LEU A 84 4.72 -8.36 0.44
CA LEU A 84 3.83 -8.48 1.58
C LEU A 84 3.16 -7.14 1.92
N ASP A 85 3.90 -6.05 1.92
CA ASP A 85 3.34 -4.71 2.11
C ASP A 85 2.33 -4.37 1.01
N SER A 86 2.67 -4.66 -0.26
CA SER A 86 1.76 -4.49 -1.39
C SER A 86 0.48 -5.31 -1.20
N TRP A 87 0.59 -6.58 -0.82
CA TRP A 87 -0.57 -7.43 -0.56
C TRP A 87 -1.45 -6.91 0.57
N ARG A 88 -0.85 -6.46 1.67
CA ARG A 88 -1.57 -5.89 2.82
C ARG A 88 -2.31 -4.61 2.45
N ILE A 89 -1.70 -3.75 1.63
CA ILE A 89 -2.30 -2.49 1.18
C ILE A 89 -3.44 -2.75 0.20
N PHE A 90 -3.25 -3.66 -0.77
CA PHE A 90 -4.13 -3.73 -1.93
C PHE A 90 -5.12 -4.91 -1.95
N CYS A 91 -4.82 -6.02 -1.27
CA CYS A 91 -5.58 -7.26 -1.48
C CYS A 91 -6.19 -7.83 -0.19
N ARG A 92 -5.58 -7.55 0.96
CA ARG A 92 -5.88 -8.32 2.17
C ARG A 92 -7.30 -8.09 2.70
N ASP A 93 -7.79 -6.86 2.71
CA ASP A 93 -9.14 -6.59 3.25
C ASP A 93 -10.24 -7.17 2.34
N GLU A 94 -10.04 -7.18 1.02
CA GLU A 94 -10.94 -7.86 0.08
C GLU A 94 -10.94 -9.38 0.30
N LEU A 95 -9.75 -10.01 0.42
CA LEU A 95 -9.64 -11.44 0.70
C LEU A 95 -10.40 -11.82 1.98
N LEU A 96 -10.32 -10.97 3.02
CA LEU A 96 -10.96 -11.20 4.31
C LEU A 96 -12.45 -10.84 4.32
N GLY A 97 -13.00 -10.35 3.21
CA GLY A 97 -14.40 -9.89 3.12
C GLY A 97 -14.71 -8.69 4.01
N ARG A 98 -13.70 -7.88 4.33
CA ARG A 98 -13.83 -6.68 5.19
C ARG A 98 -14.19 -5.43 4.41
N ALA A 99 -13.93 -5.44 3.11
CA ALA A 99 -14.21 -4.35 2.18
C ALA A 99 -14.51 -4.93 0.80
N THR A 100 -15.27 -4.19 -0.01
CA THR A 100 -15.55 -4.53 -1.41
C THR A 100 -14.42 -4.07 -2.34
N GLY A 101 -13.60 -3.13 -1.88
CA GLY A 101 -12.45 -2.59 -2.60
C GLY A 101 -11.19 -2.48 -1.74
N TRP A 102 -10.06 -2.27 -2.39
CA TRP A 102 -8.74 -2.23 -1.75
C TRP A 102 -8.54 -1.03 -0.81
N ASN A 103 -9.25 0.09 -1.03
CA ASN A 103 -9.18 1.30 -0.20
C ASN A 103 -10.06 1.21 1.07
N GLY A 104 -10.76 0.10 1.28
CA GLY A 104 -11.71 -0.05 2.37
C GLY A 104 -13.10 0.51 2.04
N GLU A 105 -13.50 0.52 0.77
CA GLU A 105 -14.89 0.76 0.34
C GLU A 105 -15.85 -0.25 0.98
N ASP A 106 -17.05 0.24 1.35
CA ASP A 106 -18.11 -0.50 2.05
C ASP A 106 -17.69 -1.25 3.32
N ARG A 107 -16.55 -0.87 3.93
CA ARG A 107 -16.10 -1.46 5.18
C ARG A 107 -17.01 -1.10 6.35
N ASP A 108 -17.01 -1.95 7.38
CA ASP A 108 -17.53 -1.57 8.69
C ASP A 108 -16.75 -0.33 9.20
N PRO A 109 -17.42 0.80 9.52
CA PRO A 109 -16.77 2.00 10.03
C PRO A 109 -15.94 1.79 11.31
N LYS A 110 -16.23 0.73 12.09
CA LYS A 110 -15.48 0.37 13.31
C LYS A 110 -14.16 -0.33 12.99
N LEU A 111 -14.00 -0.85 11.78
CA LEU A 111 -12.80 -1.54 11.35
C LEU A 111 -11.84 -0.56 10.68
N GLN A 112 -10.63 -0.50 11.21
CA GLN A 112 -9.53 0.19 10.57
C GLN A 112 -9.04 -0.64 9.37
N PRO A 113 -8.96 -0.06 8.15
CA PRO A 113 -8.36 -0.71 6.98
C PRO A 113 -6.94 -1.18 7.24
N GLU A 114 -6.55 -2.26 6.61
CA GLU A 114 -5.20 -2.82 6.74
C GLU A 114 -4.13 -1.85 6.26
N TRP A 115 -4.37 -1.09 5.18
CA TRP A 115 -3.40 -0.13 4.65
C TRP A 115 -2.97 0.91 5.69
N MET A 116 -3.84 1.27 6.64
CA MET A 116 -3.53 2.23 7.72
C MET A 116 -2.59 1.67 8.79
N ARG A 117 -2.30 0.36 8.77
CA ARG A 117 -1.39 -0.34 9.69
C ARG A 117 -0.06 -0.72 9.03
N VAL A 118 0.08 -0.50 7.73
CA VAL A 118 1.28 -0.85 6.98
C VAL A 118 2.28 0.29 7.06
N ARG A 119 3.55 -0.04 7.33
CA ARG A 119 4.69 0.89 7.26
C ARG A 119 5.74 0.32 6.31
N PRO A 120 5.64 0.62 5.01
CA PRO A 120 6.53 0.06 4.01
C PRO A 120 7.89 0.78 4.02
N ASP A 121 8.96 0.04 3.68
CA ASP A 121 10.28 0.63 3.43
C ASP A 121 10.44 1.13 1.98
N ASP A 122 9.62 0.62 1.08
CA ASP A 122 9.65 0.98 -0.33
C ASP A 122 9.20 2.42 -0.56
N LYS A 123 10.00 3.17 -1.34
CA LYS A 123 9.77 4.60 -1.59
C LYS A 123 8.44 4.88 -2.29
N GLU A 124 8.01 4.02 -3.21
CA GLU A 124 6.80 4.23 -3.99
C GLU A 124 5.57 3.90 -3.13
N LEU A 125 5.63 2.82 -2.33
CA LEU A 125 4.59 2.51 -1.36
C LEU A 125 4.46 3.60 -0.28
N ARG A 126 5.58 4.19 0.18
CA ARG A 126 5.56 5.33 1.10
C ARG A 126 4.89 6.56 0.49
N ALA A 127 5.25 6.91 -0.75
CA ALA A 127 4.62 8.03 -1.47
C ALA A 127 3.12 7.79 -1.64
N TYR A 128 2.74 6.58 -2.01
CA TYR A 128 1.36 6.16 -2.16
C TYR A 128 0.56 6.28 -0.86
N LEU A 129 1.07 5.75 0.25
CA LEU A 129 0.39 5.85 1.55
C LEU A 129 0.31 7.28 2.08
N ARG A 130 1.32 8.11 1.84
CA ARG A 130 1.24 9.55 2.14
C ARG A 130 0.05 10.19 1.42
N TRP A 131 -0.10 9.90 0.12
CA TRP A 131 -1.25 10.39 -0.65
C TRP A 131 -2.59 9.90 -0.09
N MET A 132 -2.69 8.61 0.26
CA MET A 132 -3.89 8.04 0.89
C MET A 132 -4.22 8.74 2.23
N TRP A 133 -3.24 8.95 3.11
CA TRP A 133 -3.44 9.66 4.38
C TRP A 133 -3.89 11.11 4.18
N MET A 134 -3.37 11.79 3.16
CA MET A 134 -3.82 13.15 2.84
C MET A 134 -5.28 13.19 2.38
N LYS A 135 -5.76 12.18 1.64
CA LYS A 135 -7.18 12.06 1.29
C LYS A 135 -8.07 11.91 2.53
N GLU A 136 -7.55 11.29 3.59
CA GLU A 136 -8.19 11.20 4.91
C GLU A 136 -8.01 12.46 5.78
N GLY A 137 -7.30 13.49 5.28
CA GLY A 137 -7.07 14.75 5.99
C GLY A 137 -5.89 14.74 6.96
N TRP A 138 -4.93 13.83 6.78
CA TRP A 138 -3.74 13.71 7.63
C TRP A 138 -2.45 13.91 6.83
N GLU A 139 -1.49 14.59 7.44
CA GLU A 139 -0.09 14.52 7.04
C GLU A 139 0.57 13.37 7.81
N TRP A 140 1.14 12.41 7.10
CA TRP A 140 1.68 11.18 7.68
C TRP A 140 3.19 11.05 7.48
N ASN A 141 3.90 10.80 8.58
CA ASN A 141 5.33 10.52 8.57
C ASN A 141 5.57 9.01 8.38
N PRO A 142 6.18 8.56 7.26
CA PRO A 142 6.41 7.14 6.98
C PRO A 142 7.48 6.50 7.86
N ASP A 143 8.39 7.30 8.44
CA ASP A 143 9.47 6.78 9.28
C ASP A 143 9.00 6.54 10.71
N THR A 144 8.16 7.44 11.25
CA THR A 144 7.65 7.33 12.64
C THR A 144 6.25 6.73 12.71
N GLY A 145 5.44 6.87 11.67
CA GLY A 145 4.01 6.55 11.66
C GLY A 145 3.12 7.65 12.25
N GLU A 146 3.69 8.77 12.68
CA GLU A 146 2.95 9.89 13.26
C GLU A 146 2.05 10.58 12.23
N ARG A 147 0.93 11.11 12.71
CA ARG A 147 -0.08 11.78 11.89
C ARG A 147 -0.42 13.14 12.50
N THR A 148 -0.33 14.18 11.70
CA THR A 148 -0.74 15.54 12.03
C THR A 148 -1.93 15.95 11.16
N VAL A 149 -2.74 16.88 11.64
CA VAL A 149 -3.88 17.39 10.86
C VAL A 149 -3.34 18.09 9.61
N LEU A 150 -3.82 17.70 8.43
CA LEU A 150 -3.43 18.32 7.18
C LEU A 150 -3.93 19.76 7.13
N CYS A 151 -3.06 20.71 6.81
CA CYS A 151 -3.48 22.10 6.68
C CYS A 151 -4.49 22.27 5.53
N GLU A 152 -5.37 23.26 5.67
CA GLU A 152 -6.52 23.44 4.77
C GLU A 152 -6.11 23.70 3.32
N GLU A 153 -5.05 24.50 3.10
CA GLU A 153 -4.50 24.78 1.77
C GLU A 153 -4.04 23.50 1.05
N LEU A 154 -3.33 22.63 1.78
CA LEU A 154 -2.82 21.38 1.23
C LEU A 154 -3.94 20.37 1.01
N ARG A 155 -4.92 20.33 1.90
CA ARG A 155 -6.14 19.51 1.74
C ARG A 155 -6.90 19.89 0.47
N ASN A 156 -7.06 21.18 0.20
CA ASN A 156 -7.69 21.67 -1.02
C ASN A 156 -6.87 21.28 -2.26
N ALA A 157 -5.54 21.46 -2.21
CA ALA A 157 -4.66 21.05 -3.30
C ALA A 157 -4.73 19.54 -3.61
N VAL A 158 -4.83 18.69 -2.59
CA VAL A 158 -4.99 17.22 -2.75
C VAL A 158 -6.33 16.88 -3.40
N ASN A 159 -7.41 17.53 -2.95
CA ASN A 159 -8.75 17.31 -3.52
C ASN A 159 -8.87 17.79 -4.97
N GLU A 160 -8.14 18.85 -5.32
CA GLU A 160 -8.07 19.41 -6.67
C GLU A 160 -7.01 18.73 -7.56
N GLY A 161 -6.25 17.75 -7.04
CA GLY A 161 -5.21 17.04 -7.81
C GLY A 161 -3.98 17.88 -8.13
N ARG A 162 -3.72 18.96 -7.38
CA ARG A 162 -2.61 19.90 -7.59
C ARG A 162 -1.33 19.53 -6.83
N VAL A 163 -1.23 18.31 -6.31
CA VAL A 163 -0.06 17.88 -5.51
C VAL A 163 0.90 17.07 -6.38
N VAL A 164 2.18 17.42 -6.33
CA VAL A 164 3.28 16.72 -6.99
C VAL A 164 4.36 16.40 -5.97
N TYR A 165 5.02 15.25 -6.12
CA TYR A 165 6.19 14.89 -5.34
C TYR A 165 7.47 15.30 -6.06
N ASP A 166 8.40 15.93 -5.35
CA ASP A 166 9.73 16.19 -5.89
C ASP A 166 10.63 14.94 -5.86
N GLU A 167 11.82 15.04 -6.44
CA GLU A 167 12.80 13.94 -6.52
C GLU A 167 13.26 13.41 -5.15
N LYS A 168 13.06 14.18 -4.07
CA LYS A 168 13.37 13.80 -2.70
C LYS A 168 12.15 13.25 -1.95
N GLY A 169 11.00 13.11 -2.63
CA GLY A 169 9.74 12.68 -2.04
C GLY A 169 9.07 13.75 -1.18
N GLY A 170 9.49 15.01 -1.30
CA GLY A 170 8.86 16.17 -0.69
C GLY A 170 7.60 16.58 -1.44
N LEU A 171 6.56 16.97 -0.71
CA LEU A 171 5.28 17.39 -1.28
C LEU A 171 5.37 18.84 -1.77
N LYS A 172 4.95 19.09 -3.01
CA LYS A 172 4.83 20.43 -3.58
C LYS A 172 3.44 20.65 -4.15
N ILE A 173 2.85 21.79 -3.84
CA ILE A 173 1.64 22.25 -4.51
C ILE A 173 2.07 22.83 -5.86
N HIS A 174 1.57 22.25 -6.94
CA HIS A 174 1.70 22.80 -8.27
C HIS A 174 0.77 24.01 -8.41
N ASN A 175 1.32 25.20 -8.26
CA ASN A 175 0.60 26.44 -8.52
C ASN A 175 0.38 26.60 -10.03
N LEU A 176 -0.87 26.41 -10.47
CA LEU A 176 -1.31 26.73 -11.84
C LEU A 176 -1.11 28.23 -12.20
N ALA A 177 -0.83 29.10 -11.22
CA ALA A 177 -0.65 30.53 -11.41
C ALA A 177 0.53 30.92 -12.33
N TYR A 178 1.52 30.05 -12.55
CA TYR A 178 2.63 30.34 -13.47
C TYR A 178 2.34 30.03 -14.95
N SER A 179 1.29 29.25 -15.26
CA SER A 179 0.97 28.90 -16.65
C SER A 179 0.15 29.97 -17.37
N ALA A 180 -0.68 30.74 -16.66
CA ALA A 180 -1.50 31.78 -17.27
C ALA A 180 -0.70 33.09 -17.50
N ASN A 181 0.16 33.47 -16.56
CA ASN A 181 0.96 34.69 -16.70
C ASN A 181 2.11 34.57 -17.72
N ALA A 182 2.62 33.36 -17.96
CA ALA A 182 3.62 33.12 -18.99
C ALA A 182 3.06 33.21 -20.43
N LEU A 183 1.76 32.98 -20.60
CA LEU A 183 1.08 33.18 -21.89
C LEU A 183 0.72 34.66 -22.12
N ILE A 184 0.38 35.40 -21.07
CA ILE A 184 0.04 36.83 -21.17
C ILE A 184 1.29 37.70 -21.45
N LEU A 185 2.44 37.38 -20.87
CA LEU A 185 3.69 38.12 -21.12
C LEU A 185 4.31 37.82 -22.49
N GLY A 186 3.99 36.69 -23.12
CA GLY A 186 4.46 36.34 -24.47
C GLY A 186 3.68 37.01 -25.61
N GLU A 187 2.46 37.47 -25.35
CA GLU A 187 1.64 38.19 -26.35
C GLU A 187 1.91 39.70 -26.37
N GLU A 188 2.36 40.30 -25.27
CA GLU A 188 2.72 41.74 -25.25
C GLU A 188 4.07 42.03 -25.94
N GLU A 189 5.05 41.11 -25.92
CA GLU A 189 6.33 41.28 -26.63
C GLU A 189 6.20 41.12 -28.15
N LEU A 190 5.24 40.32 -28.65
CA LEU A 190 4.99 40.13 -30.08
C LEU A 190 4.20 41.27 -30.75
N MET A 191 3.61 42.18 -29.97
CA MET A 191 2.87 43.34 -30.46
C MET A 191 3.67 44.66 -30.37
N ALA A 192 4.88 44.61 -29.78
CA ALA A 192 5.79 45.76 -29.68
C ALA A 192 6.87 45.80 -30.77
N GLU A 193 7.00 44.74 -31.57
CA GLU A 193 7.93 44.66 -32.72
C GLU A 193 7.21 44.60 -34.07
N SER A 194 6.12 45.38 -34.23
CA SER A 194 5.54 45.70 -35.54
C SER A 194 6.46 46.55 -36.39
#